data_AF-A0A8H7Y0G3-F1
#
_entry.id   AF-A0A8H7Y0G3-F1
#
_cell.length_a   1.000
_cell.length_b   1.000
_cell.length_c   1.000
_cell.angle_alpha   90.00
_cell.angle_beta   90.00
_cell.angle_gamma   90.00
#
_symmetry.space_group_name_H-M   'P 1'
#
loop_
_entity.id
_entity.type
_entity.pdbx_description
1 polymer ?
#
loop_
_entity_poly.entity_id
_entity_poly.type
_entity_poly.pdbx_seq_one_letter_code
_entity_poly.pdbx_strand_id
1 'polypeptide(L)'
;MSTRSLPDCWGHRGASSRFPENTLASFEAAMRDGSEGIESDVHVSADDVVVMFHDPALERTTDSKGQIKERTWYGENGMQHVRTVKEPKQAIPTFAETVELLMKPENRHIKFNVDVKVQNDPDRLFSLMHNTISSHPSWETDLAPRILLGLWHPRFINFAKARLPYCRRSYIGTSTYVARKYFWKDCDAFSMAFASLATVDGQRFRAECKIAGKNVMVWTVNEPGHMMEAVRWEVDAIITDVTKTWLDLRSALQTDYDSIGSQYGRFFLWTSLKFYMPVLAMYNRKVQTYLESIAGPFDAAEIEAPPVVAPVVATNA
;
A
#
# COMPACT_ATOMS: atom_id res chain seq x y z
N MET A 1 33.62 -5.63 -3.85
CA MET A 1 32.82 -4.43 -3.51
C MET A 1 31.46 -4.92 -3.06
N SER A 2 31.00 -4.59 -1.86
CA SER A 2 29.65 -4.94 -1.41
C SER A 2 28.67 -4.16 -2.29
N THR A 3 27.90 -4.84 -3.14
CA THR A 3 26.83 -4.22 -3.93
C THR A 3 25.82 -3.63 -2.94
N ARG A 4 25.71 -2.30 -2.89
CA ARG A 4 24.73 -1.60 -2.05
C ARG A 4 23.34 -2.01 -2.51
N SER A 5 22.54 -2.59 -1.62
CA SER A 5 21.12 -2.84 -1.92
C SER A 5 20.42 -1.49 -1.98
N LEU A 6 19.78 -1.18 -3.11
CA LEU A 6 18.97 0.03 -3.28
C LEU A 6 17.49 -0.33 -3.10
N PRO A 7 16.63 0.61 -2.69
CA PRO A 7 15.21 0.36 -2.48
C PRO A 7 14.51 -0.23 -3.72
N ASP A 8 13.54 -1.10 -3.49
CA ASP A 8 12.58 -1.51 -4.52
C ASP A 8 11.78 -0.30 -5.01
N CYS A 9 11.31 -0.36 -6.25
CA CYS A 9 10.35 0.58 -6.83
C CYS A 9 8.94 0.02 -6.73
N TRP A 10 8.09 0.64 -5.91
CA TRP A 10 6.68 0.27 -5.80
C TRP A 10 5.80 1.37 -6.39
N GLY A 11 4.99 1.05 -7.40
CA GLY A 11 4.10 2.02 -8.04
C GLY A 11 2.91 2.36 -7.15
N HIS A 12 2.84 3.59 -6.64
CA HIS A 12 1.72 4.10 -5.83
C HIS A 12 0.47 4.21 -6.71
N ARG A 13 -0.49 3.31 -6.49
CA ARG A 13 -1.66 3.14 -7.37
C ARG A 13 -1.27 2.84 -8.83
N GLY A 14 -0.14 2.15 -9.01
CA GLY A 14 0.57 1.94 -10.27
C GLY A 14 1.46 3.13 -10.69
N ALA A 15 1.62 3.35 -12.00
CA ALA A 15 2.31 4.52 -12.55
C ALA A 15 1.36 5.75 -12.65
N SER A 16 0.77 6.13 -11.52
CA SER A 16 -0.36 7.05 -11.38
C SER A 16 -0.08 8.49 -11.84
N SER A 17 1.20 8.90 -11.94
CA SER A 17 1.56 10.18 -12.57
C SER A 17 1.18 10.21 -14.04
N ARG A 18 1.36 9.10 -14.77
CA ARG A 18 1.12 9.01 -16.23
C ARG A 18 -0.25 8.44 -16.58
N PHE A 19 -0.71 7.45 -15.82
CA PHE A 19 -1.99 6.76 -16.06
C PHE A 19 -3.02 7.13 -14.98
N PRO A 20 -4.32 6.86 -15.18
CA PRO A 20 -5.30 7.00 -14.10
C PRO A 20 -4.96 6.04 -12.96
N GLU A 21 -4.91 6.58 -11.74
CA GLU A 21 -4.60 5.80 -10.52
C GLU A 21 -5.54 4.61 -10.35
N ASN A 22 -5.04 3.52 -9.76
CA ASN A 22 -5.80 2.29 -9.47
C ASN A 22 -6.51 1.75 -10.72
N THR A 23 -5.76 1.56 -11.81
CA THR A 23 -6.25 0.94 -13.04
C THR A 23 -5.29 -0.15 -13.51
N LEU A 24 -5.79 -1.15 -14.23
CA LEU A 24 -4.92 -2.20 -14.82
C LEU A 24 -3.84 -1.57 -15.72
N ALA A 25 -4.19 -0.55 -16.51
CA ALA A 25 -3.22 0.18 -17.33
C ALA A 25 -2.11 0.86 -16.49
N SER A 26 -2.45 1.43 -15.33
CA SER A 26 -1.47 2.01 -14.40
C SER A 26 -0.57 0.95 -13.77
N PHE A 27 -1.12 -0.20 -13.38
CA PHE A 27 -0.35 -1.32 -12.83
C PHE A 27 0.61 -1.92 -13.87
N GLU A 28 0.10 -2.22 -15.07
CA GLU A 28 0.91 -2.74 -16.17
C GLU A 28 1.98 -1.73 -16.61
N ALA A 29 1.71 -0.43 -16.54
CA ALA A 29 2.73 0.59 -16.80
C ALA A 29 3.85 0.57 -15.75
N ALA A 30 3.53 0.43 -14.46
CA ALA A 30 4.54 0.31 -13.41
C ALA A 30 5.39 -0.95 -13.58
N MET A 31 4.77 -2.09 -13.90
CA MET A 31 5.46 -3.35 -14.19
C MET A 31 6.40 -3.21 -15.40
N ARG A 32 5.92 -2.59 -16.50
CA ARG A 32 6.73 -2.33 -17.70
C ARG A 32 7.90 -1.38 -17.47
N ASP A 33 7.74 -0.42 -16.56
CA ASP A 33 8.86 0.45 -16.18
C ASP A 33 9.96 -0.35 -15.46
N GLY A 34 9.60 -1.47 -14.81
CA GLY A 34 10.52 -2.35 -14.06
C GLY A 34 10.29 -2.34 -12.54
N SER A 35 9.10 -1.94 -12.08
CA SER A 35 8.78 -1.90 -10.65
C SER A 35 8.71 -3.31 -10.05
N GLU A 36 9.33 -3.52 -8.90
CA GLU A 36 9.25 -4.79 -8.15
C GLU A 36 7.93 -4.95 -7.39
N GLY A 37 7.15 -3.88 -7.26
CA GLY A 37 5.85 -3.92 -6.60
C GLY A 37 4.86 -2.92 -7.16
N ILE A 38 3.59 -3.18 -6.89
CA ILE A 38 2.51 -2.21 -7.04
C ILE A 38 1.82 -2.03 -5.68
N GLU A 39 1.34 -0.83 -5.45
CA GLU A 39 0.47 -0.51 -4.33
C GLU A 39 -0.92 -0.14 -4.86
N SER A 40 -1.96 -0.57 -4.16
CA SER A 40 -3.35 -0.20 -4.48
C SER A 40 -4.22 -0.24 -3.23
N ASP A 41 -5.39 0.37 -3.36
CA ASP A 41 -6.33 0.63 -2.28
C ASP A 41 -7.59 -0.22 -2.46
N VAL A 42 -8.16 -0.76 -1.38
CA VAL A 42 -9.36 -1.63 -1.48
C VAL A 42 -10.60 -1.04 -0.81
N HIS A 43 -11.74 -1.12 -1.51
CA HIS A 43 -13.09 -0.95 -0.96
C HIS A 43 -13.99 -2.12 -1.38
N VAL A 44 -15.10 -2.31 -0.66
CA VAL A 44 -16.13 -3.31 -1.00
C VAL A 44 -17.42 -2.62 -1.45
N SER A 45 -17.97 -3.05 -2.58
CA SER A 45 -19.28 -2.60 -3.09
C SER A 45 -20.45 -3.09 -2.21
N ALA A 46 -21.67 -2.64 -2.50
CA ALA A 46 -22.88 -3.11 -1.80
C ALA A 46 -23.17 -4.60 -2.04
N ASP A 47 -22.74 -5.15 -3.17
CA ASP A 47 -22.92 -6.53 -3.64
C ASP A 47 -21.62 -7.34 -3.61
N ASP A 48 -20.76 -7.06 -2.62
CA ASP A 48 -19.60 -7.90 -2.24
C ASP A 48 -18.46 -7.99 -3.27
N VAL A 49 -18.34 -7.02 -4.18
CA VAL A 49 -17.19 -6.92 -5.08
C VAL A 49 -16.12 -6.05 -4.45
N VAL A 50 -14.92 -6.61 -4.26
CA VAL A 50 -13.74 -5.85 -3.83
C VAL A 50 -13.15 -5.11 -5.03
N VAL A 51 -13.01 -3.80 -4.93
CA VAL A 51 -12.57 -2.91 -6.02
C VAL A 51 -11.31 -2.14 -5.64
N MET A 52 -10.45 -1.89 -6.63
CA MET A 52 -9.21 -1.13 -6.48
C MET A 52 -9.52 0.37 -6.59
N PHE A 53 -9.60 1.08 -5.48
CA PHE A 53 -9.97 2.50 -5.47
C PHE A 53 -9.55 3.20 -4.17
N HIS A 54 -9.09 4.45 -4.24
CA HIS A 54 -8.52 5.13 -3.08
C HIS A 54 -9.60 5.67 -2.12
N ASP A 55 -10.45 6.56 -2.64
CA ASP A 55 -11.43 7.28 -1.81
C ASP A 55 -12.67 6.41 -1.56
N PRO A 56 -13.38 6.62 -0.46
CA PRO A 56 -14.66 5.92 -0.25
C PRO A 56 -15.75 6.36 -1.25
N ALA A 57 -15.54 7.48 -1.97
CA ALA A 57 -16.49 8.09 -2.89
C ALA A 57 -15.89 8.24 -4.30
N LEU A 58 -16.72 8.10 -5.34
CA LEU A 58 -16.29 7.93 -6.73
C LEU A 58 -15.84 9.24 -7.43
N GLU A 59 -16.24 10.40 -6.93
CA GLU A 59 -16.31 11.65 -7.70
C GLU A 59 -14.96 12.25 -8.08
N ARG A 60 -13.90 11.99 -7.30
CA ARG A 60 -12.60 12.64 -7.54
C ARG A 60 -11.96 12.17 -8.85
N THR A 61 -12.09 10.89 -9.18
CA THR A 61 -11.32 10.25 -10.26
C THR A 61 -12.18 9.58 -11.32
N THR A 62 -13.51 9.59 -11.17
CA THR A 62 -14.43 8.93 -12.11
C THR A 62 -15.55 9.85 -12.58
N ASP A 63 -16.25 9.42 -13.62
CA ASP A 63 -17.44 10.07 -14.16
C ASP A 63 -18.73 9.80 -13.35
N SER A 64 -18.62 9.19 -12.17
CA SER A 64 -19.74 8.82 -11.31
C SER A 64 -19.68 9.44 -9.91
N LYS A 65 -20.74 9.24 -9.15
CA LYS A 65 -20.90 9.77 -7.79
C LYS A 65 -21.43 8.71 -6.82
N GLY A 66 -21.29 8.98 -5.53
CA GLY A 66 -21.76 8.16 -4.42
C GLY A 66 -20.63 7.39 -3.71
N GLN A 67 -20.97 6.88 -2.52
CA GLN A 67 -20.08 6.03 -1.74
C GLN A 67 -20.03 4.63 -2.35
N ILE A 68 -18.83 4.05 -2.50
CA ILE A 68 -18.64 2.70 -3.07
C ILE A 68 -19.46 1.65 -2.30
N LYS A 69 -19.43 1.74 -0.97
CA LYS A 69 -20.15 0.80 -0.08
C LYS A 69 -21.68 0.81 -0.24
N GLU A 70 -22.24 1.86 -0.88
CA GLU A 70 -23.68 2.05 -1.08
C GLU A 70 -24.12 1.70 -2.51
N ARG A 71 -23.18 1.31 -3.38
CA ARG A 71 -23.45 1.05 -4.80
C ARG A 71 -23.15 -0.40 -5.17
N THR A 72 -23.99 -0.97 -6.03
CA THR A 72 -23.74 -2.28 -6.62
C THR A 72 -22.71 -2.19 -7.74
N TRP A 73 -21.88 -3.22 -7.86
CA TRP A 73 -20.95 -3.40 -8.95
C TRP A 73 -21.68 -3.82 -10.23
N TYR A 74 -22.60 -4.78 -10.10
CA TYR A 74 -23.34 -5.33 -11.23
C TYR A 74 -24.65 -4.58 -11.50
N GLY A 75 -25.20 -4.83 -12.69
CA GLY A 75 -26.48 -4.29 -13.17
C GLY A 75 -26.33 -3.15 -14.16
N GLU A 76 -27.46 -2.72 -14.74
CA GLU A 76 -27.51 -1.66 -15.77
C GLU A 76 -26.89 -0.34 -15.29
N ASN A 77 -27.08 0.01 -14.02
CA ASN A 77 -26.49 1.18 -13.37
C ASN A 77 -25.30 0.82 -12.45
N GLY A 78 -24.72 -0.36 -12.65
CA GLY A 78 -23.64 -0.91 -11.83
C GLY A 78 -22.30 -0.19 -12.05
N MET A 79 -21.44 -0.22 -11.04
CA MET A 79 -20.11 0.40 -11.11
C MET A 79 -19.19 -0.20 -12.18
N GLN A 80 -19.47 -1.40 -12.71
CA GLN A 80 -18.75 -1.98 -13.87
C GLN A 80 -18.75 -1.06 -15.12
N HIS A 81 -19.70 -0.14 -15.23
CA HIS A 81 -19.81 0.82 -16.33
C HIS A 81 -19.10 2.16 -16.05
N VAL A 82 -18.67 2.42 -14.82
CA VAL A 82 -17.98 3.66 -14.41
C VAL A 82 -16.60 3.74 -15.04
N ARG A 83 -16.18 4.95 -15.44
CA ARG A 83 -14.88 5.18 -16.06
C ARG A 83 -14.09 6.29 -15.37
N THR A 84 -12.78 6.17 -15.42
CA THR A 84 -11.89 7.23 -14.93
C THR A 84 -12.02 8.50 -15.78
N VAL A 85 -11.85 9.66 -15.15
CA VAL A 85 -11.87 10.97 -15.87
C VAL A 85 -10.54 11.29 -16.54
N LYS A 86 -9.42 10.79 -15.99
CA LYS A 86 -8.09 10.94 -16.58
C LYS A 86 -7.97 9.99 -17.78
N GLU A 87 -7.31 10.47 -18.84
CA GLU A 87 -7.02 9.67 -20.02
C GLU A 87 -5.80 8.75 -19.83
N PRO A 88 -5.75 7.58 -20.49
CA PRO A 88 -6.87 6.96 -21.21
C PRO A 88 -7.99 6.57 -20.23
N LYS A 89 -9.27 6.79 -20.57
CA LYS A 89 -10.36 6.33 -19.69
C LYS A 89 -10.29 4.82 -19.47
N GLN A 90 -10.38 4.38 -18.22
CA GLN A 90 -10.31 2.98 -17.82
C GLN A 90 -11.50 2.62 -16.93
N ALA A 91 -11.81 1.33 -16.84
CA ALA A 91 -12.69 0.82 -15.80
C ALA A 91 -11.96 0.79 -14.44
N ILE A 92 -12.72 0.77 -13.35
CA ILE A 92 -12.20 0.46 -12.02
C ILE A 92 -11.86 -1.04 -12.00
N PRO A 93 -10.63 -1.46 -11.66
CA PRO A 93 -10.32 -2.88 -11.53
C PRO A 93 -10.98 -3.47 -10.28
N THR A 94 -11.44 -4.70 -10.40
CA THR A 94 -11.75 -5.54 -9.24
C THR A 94 -10.46 -6.14 -8.66
N PHE A 95 -10.55 -6.62 -7.41
CA PHE A 95 -9.47 -7.39 -6.80
C PHE A 95 -9.21 -8.67 -7.58
N ALA A 96 -10.26 -9.31 -8.11
CA ALA A 96 -10.14 -10.50 -8.95
C ALA A 96 -9.31 -10.23 -10.22
N GLU A 97 -9.65 -9.20 -10.99
CA GLU A 97 -8.88 -8.83 -12.19
C GLU A 97 -7.43 -8.44 -11.85
N THR A 98 -7.21 -7.81 -10.70
CA THR A 98 -5.86 -7.45 -10.23
C THR A 98 -5.06 -8.69 -9.86
N VAL A 99 -5.69 -9.67 -9.22
CA VAL A 99 -5.04 -10.95 -8.90
C VAL A 99 -4.76 -11.73 -10.19
N GLU A 100 -5.67 -11.78 -11.15
CA GLU A 100 -5.44 -12.39 -12.46
C GLU A 100 -4.23 -11.76 -13.16
N LEU A 101 -4.11 -10.43 -13.13
CA LEU A 101 -2.94 -9.72 -13.65
C LEU A 101 -1.64 -10.16 -12.95
N LEU A 102 -1.66 -10.29 -11.62
CA LEU A 102 -0.50 -10.71 -10.82
C LEU A 102 -0.14 -12.19 -10.97
N MET A 103 -1.08 -13.02 -11.44
CA MET A 103 -0.88 -14.47 -11.63
C MET A 103 -0.32 -14.81 -13.01
N LYS A 104 -0.36 -13.88 -13.97
CA LYS A 104 0.30 -14.03 -15.27
C LYS A 104 1.79 -14.39 -15.07
N PRO A 105 2.35 -15.40 -15.79
CA PRO A 105 3.72 -15.88 -15.58
C PRO A 105 4.78 -14.78 -15.53
N GLU A 106 4.67 -13.79 -16.42
CA GLU A 106 5.55 -12.63 -16.50
C GLU A 106 5.49 -11.72 -15.28
N ASN A 107 4.39 -11.72 -14.52
CA ASN A 107 4.14 -10.83 -13.38
C ASN A 107 4.31 -11.52 -12.01
N ARG A 108 4.69 -12.80 -11.99
CA ARG A 108 4.84 -13.57 -10.74
C ARG A 108 5.95 -13.07 -9.81
N HIS A 109 6.79 -12.16 -10.28
CA HIS A 109 7.82 -11.51 -9.47
C HIS A 109 7.31 -10.24 -8.76
N ILE A 110 6.14 -9.72 -9.12
CA ILE A 110 5.61 -8.46 -8.61
C ILE A 110 5.04 -8.62 -7.20
N LYS A 111 5.47 -7.79 -6.25
CA LYS A 111 4.87 -7.70 -4.92
C LYS A 111 3.59 -6.85 -4.98
N PHE A 112 2.62 -7.17 -4.15
CA PHE A 112 1.37 -6.42 -4.08
C PHE A 112 1.12 -5.87 -2.67
N ASN A 113 1.24 -4.55 -2.53
CA ASN A 113 0.90 -3.85 -1.31
C ASN A 113 -0.56 -3.38 -1.36
N VAL A 114 -1.40 -3.91 -0.47
CA VAL A 114 -2.83 -3.62 -0.42
C VAL A 114 -3.11 -2.67 0.73
N ASP A 115 -3.37 -1.39 0.44
CA ASP A 115 -3.86 -0.42 1.43
C ASP A 115 -5.32 -0.75 1.81
N VAL A 116 -5.48 -1.27 3.03
CA VAL A 116 -6.77 -1.61 3.63
C VAL A 116 -7.41 -0.36 4.21
N LYS A 117 -8.37 0.18 3.48
CA LYS A 117 -9.07 1.40 3.87
C LYS A 117 -9.91 1.20 5.11
N VAL A 118 -9.81 2.18 6.02
CA VAL A 118 -10.40 2.14 7.36
C VAL A 118 -11.93 2.06 7.35
N GLN A 119 -12.60 2.34 6.23
CA GLN A 119 -14.06 2.28 6.08
C GLN A 119 -14.59 0.86 5.91
N ASN A 120 -13.75 -0.10 5.53
CA ASN A 120 -14.19 -1.47 5.27
C ASN A 120 -14.57 -2.20 6.56
N ASP A 121 -15.56 -3.08 6.49
CA ASP A 121 -15.72 -4.10 7.53
C ASP A 121 -14.58 -5.14 7.39
N PRO A 122 -13.76 -5.37 8.44
CA PRO A 122 -12.57 -6.20 8.32
C PRO A 122 -12.89 -7.67 8.04
N ASP A 123 -13.97 -8.22 8.61
CA ASP A 123 -14.33 -9.62 8.42
C ASP A 123 -14.84 -9.87 7.00
N ARG A 124 -15.74 -9.00 6.55
CA ARG A 124 -16.30 -9.02 5.19
C ARG A 124 -15.20 -8.88 4.15
N LEU A 125 -14.37 -7.83 4.25
CA LEU A 125 -13.30 -7.59 3.28
C LEU A 125 -12.33 -8.76 3.19
N PHE A 126 -11.80 -9.22 4.32
CA PHE A 126 -10.78 -10.27 4.29
C PHE A 126 -11.34 -11.63 3.91
N SER A 127 -12.62 -11.92 4.22
CA SER A 127 -13.29 -13.13 3.73
C SER A 127 -13.45 -13.10 2.20
N LEU A 128 -13.85 -11.96 1.63
CA LEU A 128 -13.95 -11.81 0.17
C LEU A 128 -12.58 -11.92 -0.51
N MET A 129 -11.56 -11.26 0.04
CA MET A 129 -10.19 -11.38 -0.45
C MET A 129 -9.67 -12.82 -0.35
N HIS A 130 -9.98 -13.53 0.75
CA HIS A 130 -9.61 -14.93 0.91
C HIS A 130 -10.21 -15.77 -0.21
N ASN A 131 -11.52 -15.64 -0.45
CA ASN A 131 -12.22 -16.37 -1.51
C ASN A 131 -11.62 -16.10 -2.90
N THR A 132 -11.28 -14.84 -3.22
CA THR A 132 -10.61 -14.53 -4.49
C THR A 132 -9.23 -15.18 -4.57
N ILE A 133 -8.40 -15.03 -3.54
CA ILE A 133 -7.04 -15.57 -3.52
C ILE A 133 -7.05 -17.10 -3.65
N SER A 134 -7.86 -17.78 -2.83
CA SER A 134 -7.89 -19.24 -2.76
C SER A 134 -8.61 -19.91 -3.95
N SER A 135 -9.30 -19.12 -4.78
CA SER A 135 -9.90 -19.60 -6.02
C SER A 135 -8.87 -19.91 -7.13
N HIS A 136 -7.64 -19.46 -6.99
CA HIS A 136 -6.59 -19.66 -8.00
C HIS A 136 -5.69 -20.86 -7.67
N PRO A 137 -5.25 -21.63 -8.67
CA PRO A 137 -4.32 -22.73 -8.44
C PRO A 137 -2.97 -22.21 -7.94
N SER A 138 -2.34 -22.97 -7.03
CA SER A 138 -1.02 -22.67 -6.45
C SER A 138 -0.93 -21.30 -5.79
N TRP A 139 -2.05 -20.73 -5.33
CA TRP A 139 -2.08 -19.40 -4.73
C TRP A 139 -1.17 -19.31 -3.49
N GLU A 140 -0.98 -20.41 -2.75
CA GLU A 140 -0.13 -20.49 -1.57
C GLU A 140 1.34 -20.20 -1.89
N THR A 141 1.82 -20.59 -3.08
CA THR A 141 3.20 -20.41 -3.50
C THR A 141 3.36 -19.21 -4.43
N ASP A 142 2.44 -19.06 -5.37
CA ASP A 142 2.59 -18.14 -6.50
C ASP A 142 2.03 -16.76 -6.19
N LEU A 143 1.15 -16.60 -5.18
CA LEU A 143 0.45 -15.34 -4.90
C LEU A 143 0.62 -14.86 -3.46
N ALA A 144 0.14 -15.64 -2.49
CA ALA A 144 0.04 -15.26 -1.08
C ALA A 144 1.34 -14.66 -0.50
N PRO A 145 2.54 -15.22 -0.75
CA PRO A 145 3.78 -14.69 -0.20
C PRO A 145 4.13 -13.27 -0.68
N ARG A 146 3.53 -12.83 -1.79
CA ARG A 146 3.77 -11.52 -2.43
C ARG A 146 2.78 -10.46 -1.96
N ILE A 147 1.72 -10.82 -1.25
CA ILE A 147 0.70 -9.88 -0.76
C ILE A 147 1.11 -9.35 0.60
N LEU A 148 1.16 -8.02 0.71
CA LEU A 148 1.39 -7.27 1.93
C LEU A 148 0.14 -6.43 2.26
N LEU A 149 -0.48 -6.70 3.39
CA LEU A 149 -1.65 -5.94 3.84
C LEU A 149 -1.19 -4.68 4.59
N GLY A 150 -1.47 -3.50 4.06
CA GLY A 150 -1.26 -2.20 4.70
C GLY A 150 -2.43 -1.85 5.62
N LEU A 151 -2.22 -1.91 6.93
CA LEU A 151 -3.23 -1.67 7.94
C LEU A 151 -3.07 -0.28 8.58
N TRP A 152 -4.12 0.54 8.50
CA TRP A 152 -4.15 1.87 9.14
C TRP A 152 -4.59 1.85 10.60
N HIS A 153 -5.37 0.83 11.00
CA HIS A 153 -6.00 0.75 12.32
C HIS A 153 -5.84 -0.66 12.94
N PRO A 154 -5.57 -0.80 14.25
CA PRO A 154 -5.30 -2.09 14.88
C PRO A 154 -6.50 -3.05 14.81
N ARG A 155 -7.72 -2.52 14.64
CA ARG A 155 -8.95 -3.31 14.48
C ARG A 155 -8.88 -4.34 13.35
N PHE A 156 -8.01 -4.14 12.36
CA PHE A 156 -7.83 -5.07 11.25
C PHE A 156 -6.88 -6.22 11.57
N ILE A 157 -6.03 -6.13 12.60
CA ILE A 157 -4.95 -7.09 12.86
C ILE A 157 -5.49 -8.50 13.10
N ASN A 158 -6.44 -8.64 14.02
CA ASN A 158 -6.97 -9.96 14.40
C ASN A 158 -7.71 -10.61 13.22
N PHE A 159 -8.51 -9.84 12.48
CA PHE A 159 -9.21 -10.36 11.30
C PHE A 159 -8.24 -10.71 10.17
N ALA A 160 -7.19 -9.92 9.95
CA ALA A 160 -6.15 -10.24 8.96
C ALA A 160 -5.45 -11.56 9.32
N LYS A 161 -5.15 -11.79 10.61
CA LYS A 161 -4.59 -13.07 11.08
C LYS A 161 -5.57 -14.23 10.92
N ALA A 162 -6.86 -14.01 11.20
CA ALA A 162 -7.86 -15.06 11.16
C ALA A 162 -8.23 -15.48 9.73
N ARG A 163 -8.36 -14.51 8.81
CA ARG A 163 -8.86 -14.72 7.45
C ARG A 163 -7.75 -14.84 6.40
N LEU A 164 -6.64 -14.15 6.60
CA LEU A 164 -5.50 -14.12 5.67
C LEU A 164 -4.17 -14.42 6.41
N PRO A 165 -4.06 -15.53 7.17
CA PRO A 165 -2.87 -15.83 7.98
C PRO A 165 -1.58 -15.90 7.16
N TYR A 166 -1.70 -16.27 5.88
CA TYR A 166 -0.61 -16.42 4.92
C TYR A 166 -0.11 -15.10 4.32
N CYS A 167 -0.89 -14.02 4.38
CA CYS A 167 -0.44 -12.72 3.89
C CYS A 167 0.50 -12.07 4.91
N ARG A 168 1.48 -11.30 4.43
CA ARG A 168 2.29 -10.44 5.29
C ARG A 168 1.51 -9.21 5.70
N ARG A 169 1.92 -8.52 6.77
CA ARG A 169 1.21 -7.34 7.30
C ARG A 169 2.17 -6.20 7.54
N SER A 170 1.75 -5.01 7.12
CA SER A 170 2.42 -3.76 7.45
C SER A 170 1.48 -2.81 8.19
N TYR A 171 2.06 -1.97 9.03
CA TYR A 171 1.40 -0.73 9.42
C TYR A 171 1.64 0.29 8.34
N ILE A 172 0.58 0.90 7.83
CA ILE A 172 0.65 2.07 6.98
C ILE A 172 0.19 3.29 7.77
N GLY A 173 1.00 4.34 7.78
CA GLY A 173 0.62 5.57 8.46
C GLY A 173 1.73 6.57 8.69
N THR A 174 1.45 7.51 9.59
CA THR A 174 2.24 8.73 9.76
C THR A 174 2.87 8.83 11.14
N SER A 175 2.61 7.88 12.05
CA SER A 175 3.05 7.94 13.44
C SER A 175 3.92 6.75 13.82
N THR A 176 5.20 7.02 14.08
CA THR A 176 6.17 6.05 14.63
C THR A 176 5.76 5.57 16.03
N TYR A 177 5.08 6.40 16.82
CA TYR A 177 4.51 5.99 18.10
C TYR A 177 3.42 4.93 17.92
N VAL A 178 2.47 5.16 17.01
CA VAL A 178 1.39 4.22 16.72
C VAL A 178 1.97 2.90 16.19
N ALA A 179 2.95 2.98 15.27
CA ALA A 179 3.66 1.82 14.75
C ALA A 179 4.23 0.94 15.88
N ARG A 180 4.96 1.54 16.81
CA ARG A 180 5.57 0.84 17.96
C ARG A 180 4.53 0.27 18.90
N LYS A 181 3.53 1.07 19.29
CA LYS A 181 2.57 0.69 20.33
C LYS A 181 1.61 -0.40 19.86
N TYR A 182 1.09 -0.31 18.64
CA TYR A 182 -0.04 -1.15 18.22
C TYR A 182 0.28 -2.18 17.15
N PHE A 183 1.35 -1.99 16.37
CA PHE A 183 1.62 -2.83 15.19
C PHE A 183 2.94 -3.61 15.28
N TRP A 184 3.86 -3.21 16.16
CA TRP A 184 5.21 -3.77 16.22
C TRP A 184 5.27 -5.28 16.36
N LYS A 185 4.37 -5.84 17.17
CA LYS A 185 4.30 -7.28 17.42
C LYS A 185 3.83 -8.07 16.19
N ASP A 186 2.92 -7.49 15.42
CA ASP A 186 2.10 -8.24 14.45
C ASP A 186 2.41 -7.91 12.99
N CYS A 187 3.19 -6.86 12.75
CA CYS A 187 3.66 -6.43 11.45
C CYS A 187 5.15 -6.70 11.27
N ASP A 188 5.51 -7.20 10.09
CA ASP A 188 6.88 -7.43 9.65
C ASP A 188 7.44 -6.26 8.82
N ALA A 189 6.57 -5.32 8.44
CA ALA A 189 6.93 -4.14 7.65
C ALA A 189 6.21 -2.87 8.12
N PHE A 190 6.75 -1.70 7.78
CA PHE A 190 6.17 -0.39 8.09
C PHE A 190 6.21 0.52 6.86
N SER A 191 5.03 0.85 6.34
CA SER A 191 4.83 1.80 5.25
C SER A 191 4.60 3.21 5.82
N MET A 192 5.64 4.03 5.89
CA MET A 192 5.60 5.28 6.62
C MET A 192 5.58 6.50 5.70
N ALA A 193 4.83 7.53 6.09
CA ALA A 193 4.92 8.84 5.46
C ALA A 193 6.36 9.37 5.56
N PHE A 194 6.92 9.84 4.43
CA PHE A 194 8.33 10.28 4.33
C PHE A 194 8.74 11.27 5.43
N ALA A 195 7.91 12.27 5.69
CA ALA A 195 8.22 13.31 6.66
C ALA A 195 8.27 12.79 8.10
N SER A 196 7.53 11.74 8.43
CA SER A 196 7.59 11.10 9.75
C SER A 196 8.93 10.42 10.01
N LEU A 197 9.54 9.85 8.95
CA LEU A 197 10.88 9.28 9.01
C LEU A 197 11.97 10.34 9.06
N ALA A 198 11.76 11.53 8.50
CA ALA A 198 12.76 12.60 8.51
C ALA A 198 13.08 13.18 9.90
N THR A 199 12.28 12.86 10.92
CA THR A 199 12.45 13.37 12.29
C THR A 199 13.52 12.62 13.09
N VAL A 200 13.93 13.17 14.24
CA VAL A 200 14.84 12.47 15.18
C VAL A 200 14.24 11.14 15.65
N ASP A 201 12.94 11.12 15.96
CA ASP A 201 12.27 9.87 16.33
C ASP A 201 12.14 8.92 15.12
N GLY A 202 11.92 9.46 13.92
CA GLY A 202 11.95 8.70 12.67
C GLY A 202 13.29 8.03 12.41
N GLN A 203 14.41 8.70 12.71
CA GLN A 203 15.75 8.12 12.64
C GLN A 203 15.91 6.96 13.63
N ARG A 204 15.46 7.13 14.88
CA ARG A 204 15.47 6.05 15.88
C ARG A 204 14.62 4.87 15.43
N PHE A 205 13.42 5.14 14.92
CA PHE A 205 12.50 4.13 14.40
C PHE A 205 13.12 3.30 13.28
N ARG A 206 13.82 3.93 12.32
CA ARG A 206 14.54 3.20 11.27
C ARG A 206 15.64 2.30 11.83
N ALA A 207 16.40 2.79 12.80
CA ALA A 207 17.45 1.99 13.45
C ALA A 207 16.85 0.78 14.20
N GLU A 208 15.75 0.99 14.92
CA GLU A 208 15.01 -0.08 15.60
C GLU A 208 14.50 -1.13 14.60
N CYS A 209 13.91 -0.71 13.48
CA CYS A 209 13.43 -1.61 12.43
C CYS A 209 14.58 -2.44 11.87
N LYS A 210 15.72 -1.81 11.56
CA LYS A 210 16.92 -2.50 11.07
C LYS A 210 17.44 -3.55 12.06
N ILE A 211 17.51 -3.22 13.35
CA ILE A 211 17.92 -4.15 14.41
C ILE A 211 16.94 -5.32 14.53
N ALA A 212 15.64 -5.05 14.41
CA ALA A 212 14.59 -6.06 14.54
C ALA A 212 14.32 -6.86 13.24
N GLY A 213 15.04 -6.58 12.15
CA GLY A 213 14.80 -7.21 10.85
C GLY A 213 13.43 -6.89 10.25
N LYS A 214 12.88 -5.70 10.53
CA LYS A 214 11.59 -5.24 10.01
C LYS A 214 11.78 -4.33 8.82
N ASN A 215 10.99 -4.52 7.78
CA ASN A 215 11.09 -3.74 6.56
C ASN A 215 10.51 -2.33 6.76
N VAL A 216 11.13 -1.33 6.13
CA VAL A 216 10.63 0.05 6.09
C VAL A 216 10.40 0.43 4.63
N MET A 217 9.16 0.80 4.31
CA MET A 217 8.82 1.43 3.04
C MET A 217 8.40 2.87 3.28
N VAL A 218 8.57 3.72 2.26
CA VAL A 218 8.30 5.14 2.39
C VAL A 218 7.39 5.66 1.27
N TRP A 219 6.38 6.44 1.65
CA TRP A 219 5.39 6.99 0.72
C TRP A 219 5.06 8.46 1.02
N THR A 220 4.47 9.20 0.07
CA THR A 220 4.63 9.00 -1.38
C THR A 220 5.83 9.84 -1.81
N VAL A 221 6.83 9.22 -2.45
CA VAL A 221 8.12 9.87 -2.74
C VAL A 221 8.28 10.09 -4.24
N ASN A 222 8.00 11.31 -4.69
CA ASN A 222 8.05 11.66 -6.12
C ASN A 222 9.25 12.55 -6.50
N GLU A 223 9.85 13.22 -5.52
CA GLU A 223 10.98 14.13 -5.76
C GLU A 223 12.31 13.38 -5.72
N PRO A 224 13.20 13.51 -6.73
CA PRO A 224 14.50 12.84 -6.75
C PRO A 224 15.37 13.09 -5.51
N GLY A 225 15.31 14.32 -4.95
CA GLY A 225 16.03 14.64 -3.71
C GLY A 225 15.52 13.84 -2.49
N HIS A 226 14.21 13.57 -2.43
CA HIS A 226 13.62 12.72 -1.39
C HIS A 226 13.92 11.24 -1.66
N MET A 227 13.91 10.79 -2.92
CA MET A 227 14.31 9.43 -3.30
C MET A 227 15.75 9.15 -2.86
N MET A 228 16.67 10.08 -3.13
CA MET A 228 18.06 9.97 -2.69
C MET A 228 18.17 9.92 -1.16
N GLU A 229 17.35 10.68 -0.44
CA GLU A 229 17.32 10.63 1.02
C GLU A 229 16.77 9.29 1.53
N ALA A 230 15.75 8.72 0.89
CA ALA A 230 15.27 7.38 1.18
C ALA A 230 16.35 6.30 0.93
N VAL A 231 17.17 6.45 -0.12
CA VAL A 231 18.36 5.61 -0.35
C VAL A 231 19.35 5.71 0.80
N ARG A 232 19.65 6.92 1.29
CA ARG A 232 20.55 7.13 2.44
C ARG A 232 20.00 6.56 3.73
N TRP A 233 18.68 6.43 3.85
CA TRP A 233 18.02 5.79 4.97
C TRP A 233 18.00 4.27 4.87
N GLU A 234 18.41 3.69 3.73
CA GLU A 234 18.42 2.26 3.48
C GLU A 234 17.02 1.63 3.68
N VAL A 235 15.97 2.34 3.20
CA VAL A 235 14.61 1.79 3.19
C VAL A 235 14.51 0.63 2.19
N ASP A 236 13.60 -0.30 2.44
CA ASP A 236 13.39 -1.48 1.59
C ASP A 236 12.66 -1.14 0.29
N ALA A 237 11.73 -0.17 0.31
CA ALA A 237 11.01 0.24 -0.89
C ALA A 237 10.63 1.72 -0.87
N ILE A 238 10.63 2.32 -2.07
CA ILE A 238 10.07 3.64 -2.34
C ILE A 238 8.74 3.46 -3.07
N ILE A 239 7.67 3.95 -2.46
CA ILE A 239 6.33 3.99 -3.03
C ILE A 239 6.16 5.35 -3.73
N THR A 240 5.96 5.34 -5.05
CA THR A 240 6.05 6.53 -5.89
C THR A 240 5.03 6.55 -7.03
N ASP A 241 4.53 7.73 -7.39
CA ASP A 241 3.67 7.93 -8.56
C ASP A 241 4.48 7.93 -9.87
N VAL A 242 5.79 8.17 -9.76
CA VAL A 242 6.74 8.40 -10.87
C VAL A 242 7.78 7.27 -10.91
N THR A 243 7.29 6.03 -11.10
CA THR A 243 8.07 4.79 -11.17
C THR A 243 9.33 4.90 -12.02
N LYS A 244 9.19 5.40 -13.26
CA LYS A 244 10.32 5.58 -14.18
C LYS A 244 11.39 6.53 -13.63
N THR A 245 11.00 7.63 -12.98
CA THR A 245 11.94 8.59 -12.38
C THR A 245 12.80 7.93 -11.31
N TRP A 246 12.20 7.09 -10.45
CA TRP A 246 12.96 6.36 -9.45
C TRP A 246 13.88 5.32 -10.09
N LEU A 247 13.38 4.54 -11.04
CA LEU A 247 14.16 3.49 -11.71
C LEU A 247 15.36 4.04 -12.49
N ASP A 248 15.19 5.17 -13.19
CA ASP A 248 16.27 5.86 -13.89
C ASP A 248 17.31 6.40 -12.89
N LEU A 249 16.88 7.02 -11.78
CA LEU A 249 17.78 7.47 -10.72
C LEU A 249 18.53 6.30 -10.06
N ARG A 250 17.83 5.19 -9.78
CA ARG A 250 18.41 3.98 -9.19
C ARG A 250 19.49 3.39 -10.09
N SER A 251 19.23 3.31 -11.40
CA SER A 251 20.21 2.86 -12.40
C SER A 251 21.45 3.75 -12.44
N ALA A 252 21.27 5.08 -12.39
CA ALA A 252 22.37 6.03 -12.31
C ALA A 252 23.19 5.85 -11.01
N LEU A 253 22.53 5.67 -9.87
CA LEU A 253 23.17 5.41 -8.58
C LEU A 253 23.93 4.08 -8.53
N GLN A 254 23.47 3.06 -9.24
CA GLN A 254 24.20 1.79 -9.38
C GLN A 254 25.49 1.95 -10.19
N THR A 255 25.51 2.91 -11.12
CA THR A 255 26.68 3.19 -11.97
C THR A 255 27.71 4.04 -11.22
N ASP A 256 27.29 5.14 -10.61
CA ASP A 256 28.16 6.04 -9.87
C ASP A 256 27.42 6.70 -8.69
N TYR A 257 27.43 6.02 -7.55
CA TYR A 257 26.71 6.46 -6.36
C TYR A 257 27.19 7.82 -5.85
N ASP A 258 28.51 8.04 -5.79
CA ASP A 258 29.08 9.23 -5.15
C ASP A 258 28.83 10.47 -6.00
N SER A 259 29.07 10.38 -7.32
CA SER A 259 28.81 11.47 -8.25
C SER A 259 27.32 11.85 -8.27
N ILE A 260 26.43 10.88 -8.50
CA ILE A 260 24.99 11.13 -8.58
C ILE A 260 24.44 11.57 -7.22
N GLY A 261 24.82 10.89 -6.14
CA GLY A 261 24.36 11.19 -4.79
C GLY A 261 24.79 12.56 -4.27
N SER A 262 25.94 13.09 -4.74
CA SER A 262 26.42 14.42 -4.37
C SER A 262 25.57 15.56 -4.95
N GLN A 263 24.82 15.31 -6.03
CA GLN A 263 23.94 16.30 -6.66
C GLN A 263 22.71 16.65 -5.81
N TYR A 264 22.38 15.81 -4.82
CA TYR A 264 21.17 15.96 -4.02
C TYR A 264 21.49 16.37 -2.57
N GLY A 265 21.25 17.65 -2.27
CA GLY A 265 21.36 18.17 -0.90
C GLY A 265 20.16 17.78 -0.01
N ARG A 266 20.33 17.96 1.30
CA ARG A 266 19.25 17.76 2.30
C ARG A 266 18.47 19.04 2.62
N PHE A 267 18.74 20.14 1.91
CA PHE A 267 18.25 21.48 2.27
C PHE A 267 16.71 21.54 2.40
N PHE A 268 15.99 20.70 1.64
CA PHE A 268 14.54 20.55 1.68
C PHE A 268 13.98 20.26 3.09
N LEU A 269 14.77 19.61 3.97
CA LEU A 269 14.38 19.32 5.36
C LEU A 269 14.17 20.58 6.20
N TRP A 270 14.80 21.70 5.81
CA TRP A 270 14.73 22.97 6.54
C TRP A 270 13.97 24.07 5.79
N THR A 271 13.66 23.87 4.50
CA THR A 271 12.93 24.86 3.69
C THR A 271 11.46 24.54 3.48
N SER A 272 10.99 23.36 3.87
CA SER A 272 9.59 23.00 3.79
C SER A 272 8.96 22.88 5.18
N LEU A 273 7.84 23.58 5.38
CA LEU A 273 7.02 23.44 6.59
C LEU A 273 6.53 21.99 6.82
N LYS A 274 6.53 21.15 5.77
CA LYS A 274 6.16 19.73 5.86
C LYS A 274 7.05 18.94 6.81
N PHE A 275 8.28 19.38 7.06
CA PHE A 275 9.23 18.71 7.96
C PHE A 275 9.31 19.37 9.34
N TYR A 276 8.54 20.43 9.57
CA TYR A 276 8.54 21.13 10.85
C TYR A 276 7.71 20.38 11.89
N MET A 277 8.30 20.11 13.06
CA MET A 277 7.71 19.23 14.08
C MET A 277 6.28 19.60 14.51
N PRO A 278 5.93 20.87 14.76
CA PRO A 278 4.54 21.25 15.06
C PRO A 278 3.55 20.94 13.93
N VAL A 279 3.97 21.12 12.67
CA VAL A 279 3.13 20.81 11.50
C VAL A 279 2.92 19.31 11.39
N LEU A 280 3.98 18.52 11.57
CA LEU A 280 3.90 17.05 11.59
C LEU A 280 3.05 16.53 12.74
N ALA A 281 3.20 17.09 13.94
CA ALA A 281 2.39 16.71 15.10
C ALA A 281 0.90 17.00 14.87
N MET A 282 0.59 18.18 14.30
CA MET A 282 -0.79 18.53 13.95
C MET A 282 -1.35 17.61 12.86
N TYR A 283 -0.55 17.29 11.83
CA TYR A 283 -0.94 16.36 10.78
C TYR A 283 -1.22 14.95 11.34
N ASN A 284 -0.30 14.42 12.15
CA ASN A 284 -0.47 13.12 12.81
C ASN A 284 -1.72 13.09 13.70
N ARG A 285 -1.99 14.17 14.45
CA ARG A 285 -3.20 14.27 15.27
C ARG A 285 -4.47 14.27 14.42
N LYS A 286 -4.49 15.01 13.31
CA LYS A 286 -5.63 15.02 12.37
C LYS A 286 -5.88 13.64 11.77
N VAL A 287 -4.82 12.96 11.31
CA VAL A 287 -4.92 11.59 10.76
C VAL A 287 -5.45 10.64 11.84
N GLN A 288 -4.90 10.66 13.05
CA GLN A 288 -5.39 9.81 14.13
C GLN A 288 -6.86 10.08 14.47
N THR A 289 -7.26 11.34 14.63
CA THR A 289 -8.66 11.71 14.91
C THR A 289 -9.60 11.26 13.81
N TYR A 290 -9.18 11.36 12.54
CA TYR A 290 -9.96 10.85 11.42
C TYR A 290 -10.13 9.32 11.49
N LEU A 291 -9.05 8.58 11.70
CA LEU A 291 -9.11 7.12 11.84
C LEU A 291 -9.99 6.71 13.01
N GLU A 292 -9.84 7.36 14.16
CA GLU A 292 -10.63 7.10 15.37
C GLU A 292 -12.12 7.44 15.19
N SER A 293 -12.45 8.47 14.39
CA SER A 293 -13.85 8.80 14.10
C SER A 293 -14.57 7.75 13.25
N ILE A 294 -13.83 6.91 12.52
CA ILE A 294 -14.39 5.86 11.66
C ILE A 294 -14.33 4.50 12.34
N ALA A 295 -13.19 4.17 12.93
CA ALA A 295 -12.87 2.84 13.44
C ALA A 295 -12.95 2.69 14.97
N GLY A 296 -13.26 3.78 15.67
CA GLY A 296 -13.17 3.86 17.13
C GLY A 296 -11.75 4.10 17.64
N PRO A 297 -11.55 4.25 18.96
CA PRO A 297 -10.23 4.49 19.55
C PRO A 297 -9.24 3.36 19.26
N PHE A 298 -7.96 3.68 19.06
CA PHE A 298 -6.91 2.66 18.86
C PHE A 298 -6.79 1.70 20.05
N ASP A 299 -6.96 2.20 21.27
CA ASP A 299 -6.91 1.39 22.50
C ASP A 299 -8.15 0.49 22.68
N ALA A 300 -9.25 0.73 21.95
CA ALA A 300 -10.45 -0.09 22.00
C ALA A 300 -10.41 -1.28 21.01
N ALA A 301 -9.34 -1.40 20.23
CA ALA A 301 -9.26 -2.29 19.08
C ALA A 301 -9.02 -3.77 19.40
N GLU A 302 -9.13 -4.19 20.67
CA GLU A 302 -9.25 -5.61 21.05
C GLU A 302 -10.63 -6.16 20.67
N ILE A 303 -10.96 -6.10 19.38
CA ILE A 303 -12.09 -6.82 18.82
C ILE A 303 -11.57 -8.23 18.54
N GLU A 304 -12.07 -9.22 19.29
CA GLU A 304 -11.81 -10.62 18.98
C GLU A 304 -12.32 -10.91 17.56
N ALA A 305 -11.43 -11.43 16.72
CA ALA A 305 -11.85 -11.92 15.42
C ALA A 305 -12.69 -13.18 15.62
N PRO A 306 -13.70 -13.41 14.75
CA PRO A 306 -14.43 -14.67 14.75
C PRO A 306 -13.47 -15.85 14.56
N PRO A 307 -13.84 -17.06 15.05
CA PRO A 307 -12.98 -18.23 14.94
C PRO A 307 -12.59 -18.51 13.48
N VAL A 308 -11.35 -18.96 13.30
CA VAL A 308 -10.81 -19.32 11.97
C VAL A 308 -11.73 -20.36 11.35
N VAL A 309 -12.36 -20.03 10.22
CA VAL A 309 -13.13 -20.99 9.44
C VAL A 309 -12.13 -21.93 8.78
N ALA A 310 -12.15 -23.20 9.17
CA ALA A 310 -11.27 -24.21 8.58
C ALA A 310 -11.46 -24.23 7.05
N PRO A 311 -10.39 -24.44 6.27
CA PRO A 311 -10.51 -24.52 4.81
C PRO A 311 -11.51 -25.63 4.47
N VAL A 312 -12.51 -25.29 3.66
CA VAL A 312 -13.40 -26.28 3.05
C VAL A 312 -12.53 -27.09 2.11
N VAL A 313 -12.06 -28.26 2.58
CA VAL A 313 -11.38 -29.23 1.73
C VAL A 313 -12.40 -29.59 0.65
N ALA A 314 -12.13 -29.19 -0.59
CA ALA A 314 -12.86 -29.67 -1.74
C ALA A 314 -12.69 -31.19 -1.78
N THR A 315 -13.71 -31.92 -1.31
CA THR A 315 -13.79 -33.36 -1.50
C THR A 315 -13.99 -33.58 -2.99
N ASN A 316 -12.93 -33.97 -3.69
CA ASN A 316 -13.03 -34.49 -5.04
C ASN A 316 -13.92 -35.73 -4.99
N ALA A 317 -15.11 -35.63 -5.60
CA ALA A 317 -15.96 -36.76 -5.98
C ALA A 317 -15.71 -37.08 -7.46
#